data_AF-A0A9E5V0S4-F1
#
_entry.id   AF-A0A9E5V0S4-F1
#
_cell.length_a   1.000
_cell.length_b   1.000
_cell.length_c   1.000
_cell.angle_alpha   90.00
_cell.angle_beta   90.00
_cell.angle_gamma   90.00
#
_symmetry.space_group_name_H-M   'P 1'
#
loop_
_entity.id
_entity.type
_entity.pdbx_description
1 polymer ?
#
loop_
_entity_poly.entity_id
_entity_poly.type
_entity_poly.pdbx_seq_one_letter_code
_entity_poly.pdbx_strand_id
1 'polypeptide(L)' 'MSAQIQPQSDIAQVVEKIFSSRRITRADQHRFMSTALSKVRLSHDEQIYVNRVFEALRRGLLKVVD' A
#
# COMPACT_ATOMS: atom_id res chain seq x y z
N MET A 1 22.96 6.82 -7.14
CA MET A 1 21.86 6.74 -8.13
C MET A 1 20.62 6.26 -7.38
N SER A 2 19.73 7.17 -7.02
CA SER A 2 18.47 6.85 -6.35
C SER A 2 17.52 6.25 -7.37
N ALA A 3 17.27 4.95 -7.29
CA ALA A 3 16.23 4.29 -8.08
C ALA A 3 14.89 4.93 -7.70
N GLN A 4 14.41 5.81 -8.57
CA GLN A 4 13.11 6.43 -8.46
C GLN A 4 12.10 5.34 -8.82
N ILE A 5 11.53 4.70 -7.79
CA ILE A 5 10.52 3.66 -7.97
C ILE A 5 9.24 4.36 -8.43
N GLN A 6 9.08 4.54 -9.74
CA GLN A 6 7.81 4.97 -10.32
C GLN A 6 6.78 3.87 -10.04
N PRO A 7 5.58 4.21 -9.54
CA PRO A 7 4.56 3.23 -9.23
C PRO A 7 4.00 2.62 -10.52
N GLN A 8 4.60 1.51 -10.96
CA GLN A 8 4.18 0.77 -12.16
C GLN A 8 2.97 -0.16 -11.91
N SER A 9 2.47 -0.26 -10.67
CA SER A 9 1.31 -1.09 -10.33
C SER A 9 0.21 -0.31 -9.60
N ASP A 10 -1.04 -0.75 -9.76
CA ASP A 10 -2.21 -0.18 -9.07
C ASP A 10 -2.03 -0.20 -7.54
N ILE A 11 -1.36 -1.24 -7.01
CA ILE A 11 -1.02 -1.35 -5.59
C ILE A 11 -0.07 -0.22 -5.19
N ALA A 12 0.97 0.05 -5.97
CA ALA A 12 1.95 1.09 -5.67
C ALA A 12 1.29 2.48 -5.59
N GLN A 13 0.34 2.77 -6.49
CA GLN A 13 -0.41 4.04 -6.49
C GLN A 13 -1.31 4.18 -5.25
N VAL A 14 -2.00 3.11 -4.84
CA VAL A 14 -2.79 3.09 -3.60
C VAL A 14 -1.90 3.32 -2.39
N VAL A 15 -0.74 2.66 -2.35
CA VAL A 15 0.22 2.80 -1.26
C VAL A 15 0.76 4.23 -1.16
N GLU A 16 1.11 4.85 -2.28
CA GLU A 16 1.59 6.24 -2.29
C GLU A 16 0.56 7.22 -1.70
N LYS A 17 -0.72 7.06 -2.08
CA LYS A 17 -1.82 7.86 -1.52
C LYS A 17 -2.00 7.66 0.00
N ILE A 18 -1.86 6.42 0.48
CA ILE A 18 -1.93 6.11 1.92
C ILE A 18 -0.79 6.78 2.70
N PHE A 19 0.44 6.73 2.15
CA PHE A 19 1.61 7.29 2.82
C PHE A 19 1.64 8.82 2.79
N SER A 20 1.04 9.47 1.78
CA SER A 20 0.97 10.93 1.71
C SER A 20 0.06 11.53 2.79
N SER A 21 -1.03 10.85 3.14
CA SER A 21 -1.96 11.28 4.19
C SER A 21 -1.58 10.77 5.59
N ARG A 22 -0.68 9.77 5.67
CA ARG A 22 -0.38 8.95 6.87
C ARG A 22 -1.61 8.32 7.53
N ARG A 23 -2.71 8.21 6.77
CA ARG A 23 -4.01 7.79 7.24
C ARG A 23 -4.55 6.75 6.26
N ILE A 24 -5.10 5.66 6.79
CA ILE A 24 -5.82 4.67 5.99
C ILE A 24 -7.28 4.80 6.33
N THR A 25 -8.10 5.27 5.39
CA THR A 25 -9.56 5.18 5.55
C THR A 25 -10.04 3.75 5.31
N ARG A 26 -11.23 3.38 5.78
CA ARG A 26 -11.87 2.10 5.37
C ARG A 26 -11.99 1.96 3.85
N ALA A 27 -12.20 3.07 3.13
CA ALA A 27 -12.25 3.07 1.67
C ALA A 27 -10.87 2.75 1.06
N ASP A 28 -9.79 3.33 1.60
CA ASP A 28 -8.42 3.01 1.16
C ASP A 28 -8.07 1.55 1.47
N GLN A 29 -8.47 1.04 2.65
CA GLN A 29 -8.29 -0.37 3.01
C GLN A 29 -9.04 -1.30 2.04
N HIS A 30 -10.31 -1.01 1.73
CA HIS A 30 -11.09 -1.82 0.80
C HIS A 30 -10.48 -1.83 -0.60
N ARG A 31 -10.07 -0.65 -1.11
CA ARG A 31 -9.39 -0.54 -2.41
C ARG A 31 -8.08 -1.31 -2.42
N PHE A 32 -7.25 -1.14 -1.40
CA PHE A 32 -5.98 -1.83 -1.26
C PHE A 32 -6.15 -3.35 -1.23
N MET A 33 -7.09 -3.86 -0.40
CA MET A 33 -7.38 -5.30 -0.30
C MET A 33 -7.98 -5.84 -1.58
N SER A 34 -8.92 -5.13 -2.21
CA SER A 34 -9.51 -5.54 -3.48
C SER A 34 -8.45 -5.63 -4.59
N THR A 35 -7.55 -4.65 -4.69
CA THR A 35 -6.47 -4.70 -5.67
C THR A 35 -5.50 -5.84 -5.37
N ALA A 36 -5.09 -6.02 -4.11
CA ALA A 36 -4.16 -7.08 -3.72
C ALA A 36 -4.72 -8.50 -3.91
N LEU A 37 -6.00 -8.70 -3.59
CA LEU A 37 -6.66 -10.00 -3.67
C LEU A 37 -7.23 -10.33 -5.07
N SER A 38 -7.33 -9.35 -5.97
CA SER A 38 -7.77 -9.57 -7.36
C SER A 38 -6.79 -10.40 -8.20
N LYS A 39 -5.54 -10.54 -7.72
CA LYS A 39 -4.48 -11.28 -8.40
C LYS A 39 -4.30 -12.66 -7.77
N VAL A 40 -4.11 -13.67 -8.63
CA VAL A 40 -3.80 -15.05 -8.19
C VAL A 40 -2.47 -15.09 -7.42
N ARG A 41 -1.50 -14.26 -7.82
CA ARG A 41 -0.23 -14.04 -7.11
C ARG A 41 0.21 -12.59 -7.26
N LEU A 42 0.69 -12.02 -6.16
CA LEU A 42 1.38 -10.73 -6.14
C LEU A 42 2.81 -10.89 -6.65
N SER A 43 3.28 -9.94 -7.45
CA SER A 43 4.70 -9.87 -7.81
C SER A 43 5.57 -9.60 -6.58
N HIS A 44 6.89 -9.79 -6.70
CA HIS A 44 7.80 -9.48 -5.60
C HIS A 44 7.71 -8.01 -5.15
N ASP A 45 7.64 -7.08 -6.11
CA ASP A 45 7.52 -5.65 -5.82
C ASP A 45 6.19 -5.32 -5.13
N GLU A 46 5.10 -5.97 -5.55
CA GLU A 46 3.79 -5.81 -4.92
C GLU A 46 3.76 -6.33 -3.48
N GLN A 47 4.43 -7.45 -3.23
CA GLN A 47 4.61 -7.96 -1.87
C GLN A 47 5.39 -6.98 -1.00
N ILE A 48 6.43 -6.32 -1.55
CA ILE A 48 7.18 -5.27 -0.83
C ILE A 48 6.25 -4.11 -0.44
N TYR A 49 5.41 -3.64 -1.36
CA TYR A 49 4.44 -2.58 -1.06
C TYR A 49 3.44 -2.99 0.01
N VAL A 50 2.93 -4.23 -0.03
CA VAL A 50 1.99 -4.75 0.95
C VAL A 50 2.62 -4.85 2.34
N ASN A 51 3.81 -5.45 2.41
CA ASN A 51 4.57 -5.57 3.65
C ASN A 51 4.89 -4.20 4.25
N ARG A 52 5.20 -3.20 3.41
CA ARG A 52 5.47 -1.83 3.86
C ARG A 52 4.26 -1.18 4.54
N VAL A 53 3.06 -1.34 3.99
CA VAL A 53 1.81 -0.83 4.61
C VAL A 53 1.56 -1.54 5.95
N PHE A 54 1.71 -2.87 5.98
CA PHE A 54 1.49 -3.66 7.19
C PHE A 54 2.46 -3.28 8.31
N GLU A 55 3.76 -3.16 8.02
CA GLU A 55 4.76 -2.72 9.00
C GLU A 55 4.49 -1.30 9.49
N ALA A 56 4.07 -0.39 8.62
CA ALA A 56 3.76 0.98 9.01
C ALA A 56 2.52 1.05 9.91
N LEU A 57 1.51 0.21 9.69
CA LEU A 57 0.38 0.03 10.60
C LEU A 57 0.82 -0.55 11.95
N ARG A 58 1.61 -1.64 11.94
CA ARG A 58 2.12 -2.31 13.14
C ARG A 58 2.94 -1.37 14.02
N ARG A 59 3.70 -0.46 13.41
CA ARG A 59 4.53 0.55 14.09
C ARG A 59 3.78 1.84 14.46
N GLY A 60 2.50 1.96 14.12
CA GLY A 60 1.70 3.16 14.36
C GLY A 60 2.07 4.37 13.51
N LEU A 61 2.85 4.17 12.43
CA LEU A 61 3.22 5.21 11.46
C LEU A 61 2.06 5.54 10.51
N LEU A 62 1.22 4.56 10.25
CA LEU A 62 -0.09 4.73 9.64
C LEU A 62 -1.14 4.50 10.70
N LYS A 63 -2.17 5.34 10.70
CA LYS A 63 -3.37 5.13 11.51
C LYS A 63 -4.53 4.79 10.60
N VAL A 64 -5.25 3.73 10.93
CA VAL A 64 -6.58 3.53 10.36
C VAL A 64 -7.49 4.59 10.97
N VAL A 65 -8.14 5.36 10.10
CA VAL A 65 -9.05 6.42 10.48
C VAL A 65 -10.40 6.17 9.80
N ASP A 66 -11.45 6.72 10.38
CA ASP A 66 -12.84 6.58 9.95
C ASP A 66 -13.48 5.20 10.20
#